data_AF-C6M7P9-F1
#
_entry.id   AF-C6M7P9-F1
#
_cell.length_a   1.000
_cell.length_b   1.000
_cell.length_c   1.000
_cell.angle_alpha   90.00
_cell.angle_beta   90.00
_cell.angle_gamma   90.00
#
_symmetry.space_group_name_H-M   'P 1'
#
loop_
_entity.id
_entity.type
_entity.pdbx_description
1 polymer ?
#
loop_
_entity_poly.entity_id
_entity_poly.type
_entity_poly.pdbx_seq_one_letter_code
_entity_poly.pdbx_strand_id
1 'polypeptide(L)'
;MRHYRQPRPHFGRLAPNVYYAQGYSGHGMAITGIAGLAIAEAIMGDDGRLKPFEKLKHPSIITQPFLRKLGSFLGSKYYQWKDSR
;
A
#
# COMPACT_ATOMS: atom_id res chain seq x y z
N MET A 1 10.32 -7.84 -18.36
CA MET A 1 10.22 -8.23 -16.93
C MET A 1 9.56 -7.09 -16.16
N ARG A 2 8.28 -7.23 -15.78
CA ARG A 2 7.54 -6.19 -15.03
C ARG A 2 7.85 -6.34 -13.55
N HIS A 3 8.42 -5.31 -12.93
CA HIS A 3 8.55 -5.23 -11.48
C HIS A 3 7.16 -5.33 -10.84
N TYR A 4 6.83 -6.48 -10.27
CA TYR A 4 5.68 -6.65 -9.40
C TYR A 4 5.88 -5.74 -8.20
N ARG A 5 5.12 -4.64 -8.15
CA ARG A 5 4.94 -3.86 -6.94
C ARG A 5 4.27 -4.78 -5.94
N GLN A 6 5.07 -5.46 -5.12
CA GLN A 6 4.59 -6.37 -4.08
C GLN A 6 3.59 -5.59 -3.20
N PRO A 7 2.34 -6.06 -3.05
CA PRO A 7 1.43 -5.45 -2.09
C PRO A 7 2.10 -5.59 -0.72
N ARG A 8 2.39 -4.47 -0.07
CA ARG A 8 2.88 -4.51 1.31
C ARG A 8 1.78 -5.12 2.18
N PRO A 9 2.11 -6.02 3.12
CA PRO A 9 1.13 -6.63 4.00
C PRO A 9 0.37 -5.53 4.74
N HIS A 10 -0.96 -5.54 4.63
CA HIS A 10 -1.83 -4.53 5.20
C HIS A 10 -3.02 -5.23 5.86
N PHE A 11 -3.19 -4.99 7.16
CA PHE A 11 -4.27 -5.52 7.96
C PHE A 11 -4.70 -4.50 9.01
N GLY A 12 -5.99 -4.50 9.37
CA GLY A 12 -6.58 -3.54 10.29
C GLY A 12 -8.10 -3.68 10.37
N ARG A 13 -8.78 -2.70 10.98
CA ARG A 13 -10.24 -2.67 11.12
C ARG A 13 -10.90 -1.63 10.19
N LEU A 14 -11.98 -2.02 9.52
CA LEU A 14 -12.81 -1.15 8.67
C LEU A 14 -14.03 -0.58 9.42
N ALA A 15 -14.56 -1.33 10.38
CA ALA A 15 -15.69 -0.95 11.24
C ALA A 15 -15.61 -1.75 12.56
N PRO A 16 -16.35 -1.41 13.63
CA PRO A 16 -16.19 -2.01 14.96
C PRO A 16 -16.05 -3.54 15.01
N ASN A 17 -16.70 -4.26 14.08
CA ASN A 17 -16.66 -5.72 13.95
C ASN A 17 -16.21 -6.23 12.57
N VAL A 18 -15.57 -5.38 11.75
CA VAL A 18 -15.15 -5.73 10.39
C VAL A 18 -13.65 -5.56 10.27
N TYR A 19 -12.94 -6.67 10.08
CA TYR A 19 -11.49 -6.75 10.01
C TYR A 19 -11.04 -7.18 8.61
N TYR A 20 -9.88 -6.71 8.16
CA TYR A 20 -9.30 -7.10 6.88
C TYR A 20 -7.82 -7.43 7.03
N ALA A 21 -7.36 -8.33 6.16
CA ALA A 21 -5.98 -8.80 6.11
C ALA A 21 -5.66 -9.16 4.66
N GLN A 22 -4.81 -8.37 3.98
CA GLN A 22 -4.47 -8.56 2.56
C GLN A 22 -2.98 -8.32 2.25
N GLY A 23 -2.57 -8.75 1.05
CA GLY A 23 -1.23 -8.46 0.53
C GLY A 23 -0.14 -9.45 0.95
N TYR A 24 -0.47 -10.68 1.37
CA TYR A 24 0.50 -11.69 1.82
C TYR A 24 1.22 -12.47 0.69
N SER A 25 1.22 -11.95 -0.54
CA SER A 25 1.50 -12.62 -1.83
C SER A 25 2.98 -13.05 -2.09
N GLY A 26 3.62 -13.76 -1.14
CA GLY A 26 4.87 -14.51 -1.40
C GLY A 26 5.98 -14.35 -0.36
N HIS A 27 5.89 -13.38 0.55
CA HIS A 27 6.76 -13.26 1.75
C HIS A 27 5.94 -13.22 3.06
N GLY A 28 4.63 -13.46 2.95
CA GLY A 28 3.65 -13.12 3.99
C GLY A 28 3.24 -14.23 4.96
N MET A 29 3.68 -15.48 4.79
CA MET A 29 3.24 -16.62 5.63
C MET A 29 3.45 -16.37 7.13
N ALA A 30 4.62 -15.83 7.51
CA ALA A 30 4.90 -15.50 8.91
C ALA A 30 4.06 -14.32 9.42
N ILE A 31 3.78 -13.34 8.56
CA ILE A 31 3.02 -12.13 8.91
C ILE A 31 1.52 -12.43 8.98
N THR A 32 1.03 -13.42 8.25
CA THR A 32 -0.37 -13.88 8.32
C THR A 32 -0.71 -14.43 9.71
N GLY A 33 0.18 -15.21 10.33
CA GLY A 33 -0.01 -15.70 11.69
C GLY A 33 -0.09 -14.57 12.72
N ILE A 34 0.82 -13.59 12.61
CA ILE A 34 0.84 -12.40 13.50
C ILE A 34 -0.42 -11.54 13.30
N ALA A 35 -0.85 -11.35 12.05
CA ALA A 35 -2.07 -10.60 11.74
C ALA A 35 -3.32 -11.32 12.25
N GLY A 36 -3.39 -12.64 12.11
CA GLY A 36 -4.50 -13.45 12.62
C GLY A 36 -4.60 -13.39 14.15
N LEU A 37 -3.48 -13.50 14.87
CA LEU A 37 -3.44 -13.37 16.32
C LEU A 37 -3.89 -11.97 16.77
N ALA A 38 -3.38 -10.92 16.13
CA ALA A 38 -3.75 -9.54 16.45
C ALA A 38 -5.25 -9.26 16.21
N ILE A 39 -5.84 -9.83 15.14
CA ILE A 39 -7.28 -9.74 14.88
C ILE A 39 -8.09 -10.53 15.91
N ALA A 40 -7.66 -11.74 16.25
CA ALA A 40 -8.33 -12.58 17.24
C ALA A 40 -8.36 -11.92 18.63
N GLU A 41 -7.24 -11.36 19.09
CA GLU A 41 -7.19 -10.60 20.35
C GLU A 41 -8.13 -9.39 20.31
N ALA A 42 -8.17 -8.66 19.19
CA ALA A 42 -9.07 -7.52 19.04
C ALA A 42 -10.55 -7.93 19.03
N ILE A 43 -10.89 -9.13 18.58
CA ILE A 43 -12.25 -9.70 18.68
C ILE A 43 -12.57 -10.07 20.13
N MET A 44 -11.59 -10.55 20.90
CA MET A 44 -11.74 -10.86 22.33
C MET A 44 -11.78 -9.61 23.22
N GLY A 45 -11.58 -8.42 22.66
CA GLY A 45 -11.65 -7.13 23.35
C GLY A 45 -10.30 -6.52 23.72
N ASP A 46 -9.18 -7.17 23.37
CA ASP A 46 -7.83 -6.61 23.52
C ASP A 46 -7.28 -6.16 22.16
N ASP A 47 -7.35 -4.86 21.90
CA ASP A 47 -6.86 -4.27 20.66
C ASP A 47 -5.38 -3.84 20.72
N GLY A 48 -4.65 -4.17 21.79
CA GLY A 48 -3.28 -3.73 22.03
C GLY A 48 -2.31 -4.13 20.90
N ARG A 49 -2.45 -5.33 20.33
CA ARG A 49 -1.66 -5.76 19.18
C ARG A 49 -2.16 -5.20 17.85
N LEU A 50 -3.46 -4.93 17.71
CA LEU A 50 -4.05 -4.45 16.44
C LEU A 50 -3.83 -2.95 16.22
N LYS A 51 -4.01 -2.14 17.26
CA LYS A 51 -3.91 -0.66 17.24
C LYS A 51 -2.64 -0.11 16.56
N PRO A 52 -1.43 -0.65 16.82
CA PRO A 52 -0.22 -0.16 16.17
C PRO A 52 -0.21 -0.37 14.65
N PHE A 53 -0.76 -1.48 14.17
CA PHE A 53 -0.85 -1.77 12.73
C PHE A 53 -1.88 -0.90 12.02
N GLU A 54 -2.98 -0.53 12.70
CA GLU A 54 -3.95 0.45 12.19
C GLU A 54 -3.36 1.85 12.08
N LYS A 55 -2.46 2.20 13.02
CA LYS A 55 -1.80 3.51 13.05
C LYS A 55 -0.71 3.66 12.00
N LEU A 56 -0.27 2.57 11.36
CA LEU A 56 0.66 2.56 10.22
C LEU A 56 -0.04 3.04 8.93
N LYS A 57 -0.50 4.29 8.96
CA LYS A 57 -1.01 5.00 7.78
C LYS A 57 0.17 5.38 6.91
N HIS A 58 0.49 4.52 5.95
CA HIS A 58 1.50 4.84 4.95
C HIS A 58 1.04 6.07 4.17
N PRO A 59 1.81 7.17 4.15
CA PRO A 59 1.51 8.25 3.23
C PRO A 59 1.52 7.66 1.83
N SER A 60 0.36 7.68 1.17
CA SER A 60 0.32 7.52 -0.27
C SER A 60 1.22 8.63 -0.80
N ILE A 61 2.37 8.26 -1.36
CA ILE A 61 3.21 9.20 -2.10
C ILE A 61 2.37 9.61 -3.32
N ILE A 62 1.54 10.63 -3.13
CA ILE A 62 0.72 11.33 -4.12
C ILE A 62 1.64 12.05 -5.14
N THR A 63 2.93 12.10 -4.86
CA THR A 63 3.97 12.65 -5.72
C THR A 63 4.17 11.85 -7.02
N GLN A 64 3.82 10.56 -7.08
CA GLN A 64 4.14 9.69 -8.22
C GLN A 64 3.31 9.98 -9.51
N PRO A 65 1.98 10.22 -9.44
CA PRO A 65 1.20 10.63 -10.61
C PRO A 65 1.60 12.01 -11.18
N PHE A 66 1.91 12.97 -10.31
CA PHE A 66 2.27 14.33 -10.72
C PHE A 66 3.62 14.38 -11.44
N LEU A 67 4.65 13.69 -10.89
CA LEU A 67 5.96 13.60 -11.55
C LEU A 67 5.88 12.91 -12.92
N ARG A 68 5.05 11.87 -13.05
CA ARG A 68 4.81 11.21 -14.35
C ARG A 68 4.16 12.16 -15.36
N LYS A 69 3.18 12.95 -14.93
CA LYS A 69 2.49 13.92 -15.81
C LYS A 69 3.45 15.02 -16.29
N LEU A 70 4.29 15.55 -15.41
CA LEU A 70 5.33 16.52 -15.77
C LEU A 70 6.37 15.93 -16.73
N GLY A 71 6.85 14.72 -16.47
CA GLY A 71 7.80 14.03 -17.34
C GLY A 71 7.25 13.82 -18.76
N SER A 72 6.00 13.38 -18.88
CA SER A 72 5.35 13.20 -20.19
C SER A 72 5.12 14.52 -20.93
N PHE A 73 4.78 15.60 -20.22
CA PHE A 73 4.58 16.92 -20.82
C PHE A 73 5.90 17.50 -21.37
N LEU A 74 6.98 17.44 -20.58
CA LEU A 74 8.30 17.92 -21.00
C LEU A 74 8.86 17.10 -22.17
N GLY A 75 8.70 15.77 -22.14
CA GLY A 75 9.12 14.89 -23.23
C GLY A 75 8.40 15.19 -24.54
N SER A 76 7.09 15.37 -24.50
CA SER A 76 6.28 15.69 -25.68
C SER A 76 6.68 17.04 -26.30
N LYS A 77 6.88 18.06 -25.45
CA LYS A 77 7.28 19.40 -25.91
C LYS A 77 8.70 19.41 -26.50
N TYR A 78 9.64 18.67 -25.92
CA TYR A 78 11.00 18.52 -26.45
C TYR A 78 11.01 17.79 -27.81
N TYR A 79 10.19 16.73 -27.94
CA TYR A 79 10.12 15.97 -29.19
C TYR A 79 9.44 16.78 -30.30
N GLN A 80 8.35 17.50 -30.01
CA GLN A 80 7.70 18.39 -30.97
C GLN A 80 8.66 19.47 -31.50
N TRP A 81 9.50 20.05 -30.63
CA TRP A 81 10.51 21.01 -31.06
C TRP A 81 11.59 20.40 -31.95
N LYS A 82 12.04 19.17 -31.64
CA LYS A 82 13.03 18.46 -32.46
C LYS A 82 12.45 18.03 -33.82
N ASP A 83 11.17 17.68 -33.86
CA ASP A 83 10.46 17.20 -35.06
C ASP A 83 10.07 18.36 -36.01
N SER A 84 10.05 19.60 -35.50
CA SER A 84 9.82 20.81 -36.29
C SER A 84 11.06 21.39 -36.99
N ARG A 85 12.10 20.58 -37.22
CA ARG A 85 13.30 20.90 -38.01
C ARG A 85 13.47 19.91 -39.15
#